data_AF-A0A7I7MG32-F1
#
_entry.id   AF-A0A7I7MG32-F1
#
_cell.length_a   1.000
_cell.length_b   1.000
_cell.length_c   1.000
_cell.angle_alpha   90.00
_cell.angle_beta   90.00
_cell.angle_gamma   90.00
#
_symmetry.space_group_name_H-M   'P 1'
#
loop_
_entity.id
_entity.type
_entity.pdbx_description
1 polymer ?
#
loop_
_entity_poly.entity_id
_entity_poly.type
_entity_poly.pdbx_seq_one_letter_code
_entity_poly.pdbx_strand_id
1 'polypeptide(L)' 'MDVDLGADSGFDVAERLAEVAVILTSTHDEQDFADLIAASPALGFLPKFALSPVAISRLLAGRGVSGPPGT' A
#
# COMPACT_ATOMS: atom_id res chain seq x y z
N MET A 1 -1.97 -0.59 6.43
CA MET A 1 -2.61 0.64 6.95
C MET A 1 -4.04 0.59 6.50
N ASP A 2 -4.98 0.68 7.44
CA ASP A 2 -6.39 0.74 7.09
C ASP A 2 -6.68 2.03 6.31
N VAL A 3 -7.51 1.97 5.27
CA VAL A 3 -8.01 3.17 4.59
C VAL A 3 -8.99 3.91 5.49
N ASP A 4 -9.84 3.17 6.20
CA ASP A 4 -10.90 3.72 7.03
C ASP A 4 -10.42 3.80 8.49
N LEU A 5 -9.73 4.88 8.85
CA LEU A 5 -9.23 5.13 10.23
C LEU A 5 -10.23 5.96 11.07
N GLY A 6 -11.50 6.01 10.66
CA GLY A 6 -12.54 6.77 11.34
C GLY A 6 -12.50 8.26 10.97
N ALA A 7 -11.84 9.08 11.79
CA ALA A 7 -11.74 10.52 11.54
C ALA A 7 -10.62 10.89 10.54
N ASP A 8 -9.63 10.02 10.41
CA ASP A 8 -8.51 10.17 9.48
C ASP A 8 -8.63 9.18 8.32
N SER A 9 -7.96 9.49 7.20
CA SER A 9 -7.82 8.58 6.06
C SER A 9 -6.45 7.92 6.06
N GLY A 10 -6.41 6.61 5.77
CA GLY A 10 -5.16 5.88 5.60
C GLY A 10 -4.26 6.45 4.50
N PHE A 11 -4.85 7.11 3.50
CA PHE A 11 -4.12 7.81 2.44
C PHE A 11 -3.33 9.01 2.97
N ASP A 12 -3.97 9.88 3.75
CA ASP A 12 -3.32 11.06 4.34
C ASP A 12 -2.17 10.66 5.26
N VAL A 13 -2.36 9.56 6.01
CA VAL A 13 -1.31 9.01 6.87
C VAL A 13 -0.17 8.41 6.04
N ALA A 14 -0.49 7.72 4.94
CA ALA A 14 0.53 7.20 4.01
C ALA A 14 1.38 8.30 3.39
N GLU A 15 0.77 9.44 3.03
CA GLU A 15 1.50 10.62 2.53
C GLU A 15 2.50 11.16 3.55
N ARG A 16 2.10 11.22 4.82
CA ARG A 16 2.98 11.67 5.92
C ARG A 16 4.10 10.68 6.23
N LEU A 17 3.99 9.44 5.77
CA LEU A 17 4.95 8.35 5.97
C LEU A 17 5.73 8.02 4.69
N ALA A 18 6.01 9.00 3.84
CA ALA A 18 6.65 8.81 2.53
C ALA A 18 7.97 8.00 2.55
N GLU A 19 8.72 8.01 3.66
CA GLU A 19 9.97 7.26 3.80
C GLU A 19 9.76 5.77 4.17
N VAL A 20 8.54 5.38 4.54
CA VAL A 20 8.19 4.03 4.99
C VAL A 20 7.37 3.30 3.92
N ALA A 21 7.59 1.99 3.78
CA ALA A 21 6.73 1.16 2.94
C ALA A 21 5.34 0.99 3.57
N VAL A 22 4.32 1.63 2.98
CA VAL A 22 2.93 1.50 3.42
C VAL A 22 2.15 0.63 2.44
N ILE A 23 1.50 -0.41 2.93
CA ILE A 23 0.48 -1.17 2.18
C ILE A 23 -0.88 -0.75 2.72
N LEU A 24 -1.77 -0.26 1.86
CA LEU A 24 -3.13 0.14 2.22
C LEU A 24 -4.05 -1.08 2.26
N THR A 25 -5.05 -1.05 3.14
CA THR A 25 -6.01 -2.14 3.30
C THR A 25 -7.40 -1.61 3.59
N SER A 26 -8.47 -2.14 2.98
CA SER A 26 -9.86 -1.80 3.31
C SER A 26 -10.77 -3.02 3.25
N THR A 27 -11.96 -2.94 3.83
CA THR A 27 -13.02 -3.96 3.62
C THR A 27 -13.60 -3.91 2.21
N HIS A 28 -13.45 -2.78 1.51
CA HIS A 28 -13.87 -2.60 0.12
C HIS A 28 -12.81 -3.09 -0.87
N ASP A 29 -13.20 -3.17 -2.14
CA ASP A 29 -12.34 -3.66 -3.20
C ASP A 29 -11.37 -2.58 -3.68
N GLU A 30 -10.26 -3.00 -4.30
CA GLU A 30 -9.23 -2.07 -4.80
C GLU A 30 -9.79 -1.09 -5.85
N GLN A 31 -10.75 -1.55 -6.66
CA GLN A 31 -11.35 -0.79 -7.74
C GLN A 31 -12.07 0.47 -7.23
N ASP A 32 -12.59 0.43 -6.00
CA ASP A 32 -13.26 1.57 -5.38
C ASP A 32 -12.27 2.69 -5.03
N PHE A 33 -10.96 2.37 -4.96
CA PHE A 33 -9.91 3.28 -4.54
C PHE A 33 -8.79 3.45 -5.56
N ALA A 34 -8.93 2.91 -6.78
CA ALA A 34 -7.85 2.83 -7.76
C ALA A 34 -7.18 4.20 -8.04
N ASP A 35 -7.98 5.25 -8.20
CA ASP A 35 -7.47 6.61 -8.44
C ASP A 35 -6.70 7.17 -7.23
N LEU A 36 -7.18 6.91 -6.02
CA LEU A 36 -6.55 7.36 -4.78
C LEU A 36 -5.26 6.59 -4.49
N ILE A 37 -5.23 5.28 -4.78
CA ILE A 37 -4.04 4.44 -4.67
C ILE A 37 -2.98 4.92 -5.65
N ALA A 38 -3.35 5.20 -6.90
CA ALA A 38 -2.43 5.68 -7.92
C ALA A 38 -1.82 7.05 -7.57
N ALA A 39 -2.56 7.91 -6.86
CA ALA A 39 -2.08 9.20 -6.38
C ALA A 39 -1.25 9.12 -5.08
N SER A 40 -1.30 8.00 -4.36
CA SER A 40 -0.67 7.83 -3.04
C SER A 40 0.75 7.28 -3.15
N PRO A 41 1.66 7.63 -2.21
CA PRO A 41 2.97 6.99 -2.10
C PRO A 41 2.93 5.57 -1.53
N ALA A 42 1.73 4.99 -1.31
CA ALA A 42 1.59 3.62 -0.87
C ALA A 42 2.24 2.63 -1.85
N LEU A 43 2.82 1.57 -1.32
CA LEU A 43 3.41 0.47 -2.09
C LEU A 43 2.34 -0.31 -2.88
N GLY A 44 1.10 -0.27 -2.42
CA GLY A 44 -0.04 -0.93 -3.04
C GLY A 44 -1.18 -1.10 -2.06
N PHE A 45 -2.22 -1.79 -2.50
CA PHE A 45 -3.43 -2.04 -1.73
C PHE A 45 -3.71 -3.54 -1.61
N LEU A 46 -4.30 -3.95 -0.49
CA LEU A 46 -4.85 -5.28 -0.29
C LEU A 46 -6.22 -5.19 0.39
N PRO A 47 -7.27 -5.79 -0.19
CA PRO A 47 -8.52 -5.94 0.56
C PRO A 47 -8.27 -6.75 1.83
N LYS A 48 -8.95 -6.40 2.93
CA LYS A 48 -8.77 -7.01 4.26
C LYS A 48 -8.99 -8.51 4.24
N PHE A 49 -9.90 -8.99 3.40
CA PHE A 49 -10.17 -10.42 3.21
C PHE A 49 -9.06 -11.14 2.43
N ALA A 50 -8.23 -10.42 1.67
CA ALA A 50 -7.09 -10.96 0.92
C ALA A 50 -5.76 -10.83 1.66
N LEU A 51 -5.77 -10.29 2.89
CA LEU A 51 -4.58 -10.07 3.69
C LEU A 51 -3.96 -11.42 4.08
N SER A 52 -2.81 -11.72 3.50
CA SER A 52 -2.07 -12.95 3.76
C SER A 52 -0.57 -12.69 3.69
N PRO A 53 0.27 -13.50 4.36
CA PRO A 53 1.73 -13.37 4.27
C PRO A 53 2.24 -13.41 2.83
N VAL A 54 1.61 -14.23 1.97
CA VAL A 54 1.96 -14.35 0.55
C VAL A 54 1.64 -13.07 -0.22
N ALA A 55 0.44 -12.50 -0.01
CA ALA A 55 0.03 -11.26 -0.67
C ALA A 55 0.93 -10.08 -0.25
N ILE A 56 1.24 -9.96 1.03
CA ILE A 56 2.15 -8.94 1.55
C ILE A 56 3.55 -9.10 0.95
N SER A 57 4.08 -10.32 0.93
CA SER A 57 5.40 -10.60 0.37
C SER A 57 5.51 -10.25 -1.11
N ARG A 58 4.44 -10.45 -1.89
CA ARG A 58 4.39 -10.07 -3.30
C ARG A 58 4.50 -8.57 -3.51
N LEU A 59 3.78 -7.76 -2.72
CA LEU A 59 3.90 -6.30 -2.79
C LEU A 59 5.29 -5.82 -2.36
N LEU A 60 5.87 -6.41 -1.32
CA LEU A 60 7.23 -6.09 -0.87
C LEU A 60 8.30 -6.45 -1.91
N ALA A 61 8.14 -7.59 -2.60
CA ALA A 61 9.06 -8.00 -3.67
C ALA A 61 9.08 -7.01 -4.84
N GLY A 62 7.95 -6.35 -5.13
CA GLY A 62 7.86 -5.30 -6.15
C GLY A 62 8.67 -4.05 -5.84
N ARG A 63 8.92 -3.75 -4.55
CA ARG A 63 9.81 -2.64 -4.11
C ARG A 63 11.29 -2.92 -4.37
N GLY A 64 11.65 -4.18 -4.61
CA GLY A 64 13.03 -4.70 -4.56
C GLY A 64 13.88 -4.51 -5.82
N VAL A 65 13.41 -3.84 -6.88
CA VAL A 65 14.24 -3.55 -8.07
C VAL A 65 14.75 -2.10 -8.04
N SER A 66 15.62 -1.82 -7.08
CA SER A 66 16.55 -0.68 -7.13
C SER A 66 17.84 -1.02 -6.37
N GLY A 67 18.48 -2.12 -6.76
CA GLY A 67 19.91 -2.32 -6.50
C GLY A 67 20.70 -1.74 -7.68
N PRO A 68 21.82 -1.01 -7.46
CA PRO A 68 22.64 -0.55 -8.57
C PRO A 68 23.16 -1.76 -9.37
N PRO A 69 23.33 -1.65 -10.70
CA PRO A 69 23.92 -2.71 -11.50
C PRO A 69 25.35 -2.95 -10.99
N GLY A 70 25.67 -4.23 -10.77
CA GLY A 70 26.95 -4.63 -10.20
C GLY A 70 28.16 -4.14 -10.98
N THR A 71 29.24 -3.89 -10.23
CA THR A 71 30.62 -3.95 -10.69
C THR A 71 31.45 -4.61 -9.61
#